data_AF-A0A6J0TR48-F1
#
_entry.id   AF-A0A6J0TR48-F1
#
_cell.length_a   1.000
_cell.length_b   1.000
_cell.length_c   1.000
_cell.angle_alpha   90.00
_cell.angle_beta   90.00
_cell.angle_gamma   90.00
#
_symmetry.space_group_name_H-M   'P 1'
#
loop_
_entity.id
_entity.type
_entity.pdbx_description
1 polymer ?
#
loop_
_entity_poly.entity_id
_entity_poly.type
_entity_poly.pdbx_seq_one_letter_code
_entity_poly.pdbx_strand_id
1 'polypeptide(L)'
;MSDPGVSRRDDSLSSWPVGDDIPGKGSNTLKPKDVLLCTEKISGLVDAEFLSNSSSLKKRECSNSETDGFGDDIRSPSEQDSVVHCAEGQRGQSPQRQKDEQLVCQSSGAIPQFNPVSETILNPKKRKLVLHIDLNNTILVSDAVTNQDPRTALNYYLTTVTWGKISPAGEWQWLSESPSLLPPCNGAVSFYSQYGRNTTFTDTSLGRQFRDLHRRYLQLLEWQGQPHPLLSIKDKKAKHYHLVLPSFFCLLESLHQEGRQFAVILRTFGTDLPRVLQAVHCALEGQHPNFPALRDISLPINPQPGTIRCSKRKVVLTHGKEKVSTEDGGRKIYAYFSSREGICGFQDHFDWWARNQFSIRGGKPLWIDPHDTSVHHICIDDNIRLNDSDTIVHPQVFSGPGSCSVRTPPTSELYGMCLVQTDLLEAIADVNYFCSCIKQCEENYGRYLARAEDYV
;
A
#
# COMPACT_ATOMS: atom_id res chain seq x y z
N MET A 1 44.58 11.60 38.37
CA MET A 1 44.92 12.23 39.67
C MET A 1 43.71 13.00 40.16
N SER A 2 43.35 13.09 41.43
CA SER A 2 43.51 12.18 42.58
C SER A 2 42.69 12.78 43.73
N ASP A 3 41.66 12.08 44.18
CA ASP A 3 41.00 12.28 45.49
C ASP A 3 41.95 11.80 46.64
N PRO A 4 41.71 11.95 47.97
CA PRO A 4 40.41 12.04 48.66
C PRO A 4 40.31 12.89 49.97
N GLY A 5 39.15 12.86 50.63
CA GLY A 5 38.97 13.20 52.07
C GLY A 5 37.51 13.52 52.47
N VAL A 6 36.60 12.62 52.85
CA VAL A 6 36.55 11.54 53.89
C VAL A 6 36.04 11.99 55.28
N SER A 7 34.76 11.68 55.56
CA SER A 7 34.18 11.19 56.84
C SER A 7 32.74 10.71 56.52
N ARG A 8 32.19 9.51 56.84
CA ARG A 8 32.17 8.65 58.06
C ARG A 8 31.56 9.38 59.26
N ARG A 9 30.63 8.85 60.05
CA ARG A 9 30.15 7.47 60.34
C ARG A 9 28.59 7.38 60.25
N ASP A 10 27.82 6.38 60.69
CA ASP A 10 27.73 4.88 60.72
C ASP A 10 26.46 4.60 61.59
N ASP A 11 25.63 3.54 61.56
CA ASP A 11 25.30 2.37 60.70
C ASP A 11 23.98 1.71 61.27
N SER A 12 23.50 0.57 60.76
CA SER A 12 22.56 -0.42 61.37
C SER A 12 21.02 -0.15 61.30
N LEU A 13 20.10 -1.15 61.23
CA LEU A 13 20.08 -2.52 60.63
C LEU A 13 18.64 -3.12 60.66
N SER A 14 18.45 -4.30 60.05
CA SER A 14 17.31 -5.26 60.18
C SER A 14 15.94 -4.88 59.58
N SER A 15 15.05 -5.81 59.18
CA SER A 15 15.22 -7.20 58.70
C SER A 15 13.91 -7.70 58.02
N TRP A 16 13.99 -8.78 57.24
CA TRP A 16 12.83 -9.49 56.66
C TRP A 16 12.07 -10.31 57.71
N PRO A 17 10.89 -10.84 57.35
CA PRO A 17 10.67 -12.27 57.56
C PRO A 17 10.13 -13.01 56.31
N VAL A 18 10.36 -14.33 56.30
CA VAL A 18 9.75 -15.34 55.42
C VAL A 18 8.93 -16.29 56.30
N GLY A 19 7.86 -16.88 55.77
CA GLY A 19 7.10 -17.93 56.45
C GLY A 19 6.08 -18.59 55.52
N ASP A 20 6.22 -19.89 55.32
CA ASP A 20 5.30 -20.73 54.55
C ASP A 20 4.11 -21.21 55.40
N ASP A 21 2.99 -21.60 54.77
CA ASP A 21 2.44 -22.97 54.92
C ASP A 21 1.22 -23.24 54.01
N ILE A 22 0.98 -24.53 53.71
CA ILE A 22 -0.14 -25.04 52.89
C ILE A 22 -0.75 -26.27 53.57
N PRO A 23 -2.07 -26.30 53.86
CA PRO A 23 -2.89 -27.40 53.30
C PRO A 23 -4.40 -27.10 53.09
N GLY A 24 -5.04 -27.85 52.19
CA GLY A 24 -6.45 -28.27 52.40
C GLY A 24 -7.42 -28.15 51.22
N LYS A 25 -7.78 -29.30 50.62
CA LYS A 25 -8.84 -29.45 49.60
C LYS A 25 -10.21 -28.92 50.05
N GLY A 26 -10.96 -28.32 49.12
CA GLY A 26 -12.40 -28.11 49.25
C GLY A 26 -13.09 -28.06 47.88
N SER A 27 -13.95 -29.04 47.59
CA SER A 27 -14.80 -29.03 46.39
C SER A 27 -16.14 -28.38 46.70
N ASN A 28 -16.72 -27.61 45.77
CA ASN A 28 -18.17 -27.61 45.59
C ASN A 28 -18.62 -27.11 44.21
N THR A 29 -19.60 -27.82 43.66
CA THR A 29 -20.29 -27.48 42.41
C THR A 29 -21.53 -26.63 42.68
N LEU A 30 -21.82 -25.64 41.83
CA LEU A 30 -23.14 -25.00 41.74
C LEU A 30 -23.65 -25.05 40.29
N LYS A 31 -24.90 -25.50 40.13
CA LYS A 31 -25.64 -25.47 38.87
C LYS A 31 -26.56 -24.22 38.82
N PRO A 32 -27.02 -23.80 37.63
CA PRO A 32 -28.01 -22.72 37.50
C PRO A 32 -29.36 -23.07 38.13
N LYS A 33 -30.23 -22.07 38.28
CA LYS A 33 -31.66 -22.22 38.56
C LYS A 33 -32.48 -21.81 37.32
N ASP A 34 -33.56 -22.54 37.08
CA ASP A 34 -34.52 -22.30 35.99
C ASP A 34 -35.57 -21.22 36.33
N VAL A 35 -36.56 -21.07 35.42
CA VAL A 35 -37.86 -20.36 35.57
C VAL A 35 -37.76 -18.83 35.32
N LEU A 36 -38.61 -18.17 34.50
CA LEU A 36 -39.89 -18.55 33.85
C LEU A 36 -39.96 -18.08 32.38
N LEU A 37 -40.76 -18.77 31.54
CA LEU A 37 -41.19 -18.31 30.22
C LEU A 37 -42.59 -17.67 30.29
N CYS A 38 -42.76 -16.48 29.71
CA CYS A 38 -44.07 -15.93 29.32
C CYS A 38 -44.01 -15.52 27.84
N THR A 39 -45.10 -15.74 27.11
CA THR A 39 -45.16 -15.61 25.64
C THR A 39 -46.05 -14.47 25.19
N GLU A 40 -45.62 -13.70 24.20
CA GLU A 40 -46.53 -13.01 23.28
C GLU A 40 -45.92 -12.90 21.88
N LYS A 41 -46.76 -12.64 20.87
CA LYS A 41 -46.41 -12.57 19.43
C LYS A 41 -46.33 -11.06 19.03
N ILE A 42 -45.81 -10.61 17.88
CA ILE A 42 -46.06 -11.00 16.48
C ILE A 42 -44.90 -10.49 15.57
N SER A 43 -44.67 -11.17 14.44
CA SER A 43 -43.91 -10.77 13.22
C SER A 43 -42.50 -10.15 13.33
N GLY A 44 -41.50 -10.93 12.91
CA GLY A 44 -41.07 -10.82 11.51
C GLY A 44 -39.91 -9.89 11.14
N LEU A 45 -38.75 -10.05 11.77
CA LEU A 45 -37.44 -9.86 11.11
C LEU A 45 -36.47 -10.94 11.63
N VAL A 46 -35.41 -11.28 10.88
CA VAL A 46 -34.46 -12.34 11.27
C VAL A 46 -33.04 -11.78 11.36
N ASP A 47 -32.77 -11.09 12.46
CA ASP A 47 -31.41 -10.85 12.93
C ASP A 47 -30.91 -12.07 13.73
N ALA A 48 -29.65 -12.44 13.54
CA ALA A 48 -29.00 -13.52 14.27
C ALA A 48 -27.91 -12.93 15.18
N GLU A 49 -28.13 -12.98 16.50
CA GLU A 49 -27.21 -12.39 17.48
C GLU A 49 -25.83 -13.08 17.51
N PHE A 50 -24.79 -12.27 17.73
CA PHE A 50 -23.42 -12.73 17.89
C PHE A 50 -23.23 -13.44 19.24
N LEU A 51 -22.90 -14.73 19.22
CA LEU A 51 -22.29 -15.41 20.37
C LEU A 51 -20.76 -15.32 20.29
N SER A 52 -20.18 -14.47 21.13
CA SER A 52 -18.73 -14.27 21.22
C SER A 52 -18.03 -15.42 21.95
N ASN A 53 -17.05 -16.09 21.32
CA ASN A 53 -15.97 -16.80 22.02
C ASN A 53 -14.83 -17.29 21.11
N SER A 54 -13.76 -16.47 20.95
CA SER A 54 -12.35 -16.93 20.97
C SER A 54 -11.37 -15.78 20.69
N SER A 55 -10.83 -15.14 21.72
CA SER A 55 -9.81 -14.08 21.58
C SER A 55 -8.39 -14.67 21.56
N SER A 56 -7.86 -14.99 20.38
CA SER A 56 -6.49 -15.52 20.21
C SER A 56 -5.48 -14.44 19.76
N LEU A 57 -5.36 -13.35 20.53
CA LEU A 57 -4.34 -12.31 20.33
C LEU A 57 -2.94 -12.85 20.69
N LYS A 58 -2.32 -13.60 19.77
CA LYS A 58 -0.89 -13.92 19.87
C LYS A 58 -0.07 -12.66 19.59
N LYS A 59 0.87 -12.34 20.48
CA LYS A 59 1.77 -11.19 20.35
C LYS A 59 2.56 -11.26 19.04
N ARG A 60 2.75 -10.11 18.39
CA ARG A 60 3.84 -9.92 17.42
C ARG A 60 5.13 -9.66 18.21
N GLU A 61 5.95 -10.68 18.39
CA GLU A 61 7.29 -10.54 19.00
C GLU A 61 8.33 -10.43 17.88
N CYS A 62 9.06 -9.30 17.86
CA CYS A 62 10.28 -9.15 17.05
C CYS A 62 11.49 -9.36 17.97
N SER A 63 12.34 -10.33 17.64
CA SER A 63 13.56 -10.63 18.37
C SER A 63 14.67 -9.64 18.00
N ASN A 64 15.02 -8.75 18.92
CA ASN A 64 16.32 -8.07 18.88
C ASN A 64 17.40 -9.04 19.40
N SER A 65 18.57 -9.07 18.75
CA SER A 65 19.76 -9.74 19.25
C SER A 65 20.98 -8.87 18.97
N GLU A 66 21.49 -8.24 20.02
CA GLU A 66 22.79 -7.56 20.02
C GLU A 66 23.91 -8.59 20.23
N THR A 67 25.03 -8.45 19.51
CA THR A 67 26.33 -9.03 19.88
C THR A 67 27.44 -8.13 19.39
N ASP A 68 28.28 -7.65 20.30
CA ASP A 68 29.45 -6.80 20.01
C ASP A 68 30.63 -7.57 19.39
N GLY A 69 31.60 -6.81 18.86
CA GLY A 69 32.99 -7.00 19.30
C GLY A 69 34.06 -7.23 18.22
N PHE A 70 34.87 -6.18 18.00
CA PHE A 70 36.26 -6.22 17.46
C PHE A 70 36.46 -6.73 16.01
N GLY A 71 37.49 -6.29 15.27
CA GLY A 71 38.50 -5.28 15.56
C GLY A 71 39.48 -5.08 14.38
N ASP A 72 40.31 -4.05 14.48
CA ASP A 72 41.58 -3.77 13.78
C ASP A 72 41.62 -3.62 12.23
N ASP A 73 41.60 -2.35 11.80
CA ASP A 73 42.76 -1.63 11.25
C ASP A 73 43.64 -2.27 10.13
N ILE A 74 43.78 -1.59 8.97
CA ILE A 74 45.07 -1.14 8.35
C ILE A 74 44.94 -0.67 6.86
N ARG A 75 45.45 0.55 6.61
CA ARG A 75 46.01 1.13 5.35
C ARG A 75 45.23 1.13 4.02
N SER A 76 44.99 2.35 3.53
CA SER A 76 45.20 2.72 2.11
C SER A 76 46.68 2.62 1.71
N PRO A 77 46.99 2.54 0.41
CA PRO A 77 47.74 3.66 -0.17
C PRO A 77 47.12 4.22 -1.47
N SER A 78 47.69 5.32 -1.95
CA SER A 78 47.20 6.18 -3.01
C SER A 78 47.76 5.85 -4.41
N GLU A 79 47.17 6.52 -5.42
CA GLU A 79 47.80 7.02 -6.66
C GLU A 79 48.59 6.07 -7.58
N GLN A 80 48.24 6.07 -8.88
CA GLN A 80 49.08 6.76 -9.87
C GLN A 80 48.36 7.04 -11.20
N ASP A 81 48.85 8.07 -11.89
CA ASP A 81 48.32 8.64 -13.13
C ASP A 81 48.53 7.78 -14.38
N SER A 82 47.81 8.09 -15.47
CA SER A 82 48.45 8.72 -16.64
C SER A 82 47.46 9.09 -17.76
N VAL A 83 47.82 10.09 -18.58
CA VAL A 83 46.99 10.66 -19.65
C VAL A 83 47.78 10.72 -20.96
N VAL A 84 47.27 10.10 -22.03
CA VAL A 84 47.53 10.45 -23.44
C VAL A 84 46.25 10.11 -24.24
N HIS A 85 45.51 11.00 -24.93
CA HIS A 85 45.72 12.00 -26.00
C HIS A 85 45.64 11.48 -27.47
N CYS A 86 44.68 12.05 -28.24
CA CYS A 86 44.66 12.17 -29.73
C CYS A 86 44.53 10.89 -30.61
N ALA A 87 44.06 10.93 -31.87
CA ALA A 87 43.21 11.91 -32.59
C ALA A 87 42.74 11.38 -33.98
N GLU A 88 41.62 11.93 -34.48
CA GLU A 88 41.21 12.16 -35.90
C GLU A 88 41.17 11.03 -36.98
N GLY A 89 40.30 11.22 -38.01
CA GLY A 89 40.21 10.37 -39.21
C GLY A 89 38.78 10.09 -39.74
N GLN A 90 37.94 11.11 -40.01
CA GLN A 90 37.70 11.75 -41.32
C GLN A 90 37.09 10.91 -42.49
N ARG A 91 36.04 11.51 -43.11
CA ARG A 91 35.42 11.26 -44.44
C ARG A 91 34.50 10.02 -44.61
N GLY A 92 33.39 10.10 -45.37
CA GLY A 92 32.74 11.30 -45.94
C GLY A 92 31.69 11.05 -47.06
N GLN A 93 31.11 12.15 -47.53
CA GLN A 93 30.37 12.37 -48.80
C GLN A 93 28.94 11.80 -49.01
N SER A 94 28.05 12.73 -49.40
CA SER A 94 26.71 12.57 -50.01
C SER A 94 26.84 12.54 -51.58
N PRO A 95 25.84 12.78 -52.49
CA PRO A 95 24.44 13.23 -52.33
C PRO A 95 23.35 12.70 -53.34
N GLN A 96 22.14 13.32 -53.29
CA GLN A 96 21.38 13.94 -54.42
C GLN A 96 20.03 13.38 -54.95
N ARG A 97 19.15 14.34 -55.32
CA ARG A 97 17.94 14.34 -56.21
C ARG A 97 16.62 13.78 -55.60
N GLN A 98 15.54 14.58 -55.50
CA GLN A 98 14.59 15.09 -56.53
C GLN A 98 13.59 14.00 -57.01
N LYS A 99 12.28 14.27 -57.23
CA LYS A 99 11.58 15.53 -57.56
C LYS A 99 10.08 15.47 -57.19
N ASP A 100 9.36 16.59 -57.32
CA ASP A 100 7.92 16.75 -57.10
C ASP A 100 7.05 16.18 -58.24
N GLU A 101 5.77 15.86 -57.95
CA GLU A 101 4.68 16.07 -58.92
C GLU A 101 3.32 16.26 -58.21
N GLN A 102 2.49 17.20 -58.70
CA GLN A 102 1.13 17.45 -58.23
C GLN A 102 0.11 16.92 -59.26
N LEU A 103 -1.04 16.42 -58.81
CA LEU A 103 -2.19 16.19 -59.68
C LEU A 103 -3.43 16.90 -59.13
N VAL A 104 -4.04 17.74 -59.97
CA VAL A 104 -5.27 18.46 -59.68
C VAL A 104 -6.44 17.79 -60.41
N CYS A 105 -7.57 17.61 -59.72
CA CYS A 105 -8.86 17.37 -60.34
C CYS A 105 -9.91 18.25 -59.66
N GLN A 106 -10.54 19.14 -60.44
CA GLN A 106 -11.68 19.93 -60.01
C GLN A 106 -12.97 19.27 -60.49
N SER A 107 -14.00 19.24 -59.64
CA SER A 107 -15.39 19.07 -60.09
C SER A 107 -16.31 19.86 -59.16
N SER A 108 -17.29 20.54 -59.74
CA SER A 108 -18.09 21.56 -59.04
C SER A 108 -19.35 20.98 -58.40
N GLY A 109 -19.65 21.42 -57.18
CA GLY A 109 -20.92 21.17 -56.48
C GLY A 109 -21.17 22.29 -55.49
N ALA A 110 -22.43 22.69 -55.30
CA ALA A 110 -22.85 23.78 -54.43
C ALA A 110 -23.80 23.29 -53.32
N ILE A 111 -24.20 24.22 -52.43
CA ILE A 111 -25.21 24.06 -51.35
C ILE A 111 -24.66 23.33 -50.09
N PRO A 112 -24.91 23.83 -48.85
CA PRO A 112 -25.15 25.21 -48.40
C PRO A 112 -24.19 25.64 -47.26
N GLN A 113 -24.31 26.87 -46.76
CA GLN A 113 -23.72 27.25 -45.47
C GLN A 113 -24.53 26.65 -44.31
N PHE A 114 -24.02 25.60 -43.67
CA PHE A 114 -24.42 25.23 -42.31
C PHE A 114 -23.48 25.91 -41.31
N ASN A 115 -24.03 26.73 -40.40
CA ASN A 115 -23.30 27.11 -39.19
C ASN A 115 -23.32 25.91 -38.23
N PRO A 116 -22.16 25.32 -37.87
CA PRO A 116 -22.12 24.45 -36.71
C PRO A 116 -22.27 25.32 -35.46
N VAL A 117 -23.50 25.43 -34.96
CA VAL A 117 -23.68 25.73 -33.54
C VAL A 117 -23.17 24.50 -32.81
N SER A 118 -21.87 24.51 -32.52
CA SER A 118 -21.25 23.52 -31.63
C SER A 118 -21.77 23.76 -30.23
N GLU A 119 -22.97 23.26 -29.95
CA GLU A 119 -23.30 22.76 -28.62
C GLU A 119 -22.32 21.62 -28.32
N THR A 120 -21.12 22.02 -27.86
CA THR A 120 -20.27 21.13 -27.08
C THR A 120 -21.10 20.71 -25.89
N ILE A 121 -21.67 19.51 -25.96
CA ILE A 121 -22.15 18.78 -24.79
C ILE A 121 -20.97 18.79 -23.83
N LEU A 122 -21.04 19.63 -22.80
CA LEU A 122 -19.94 19.87 -21.87
C LEU A 122 -19.81 18.60 -21.01
N ASN A 123 -19.05 17.65 -21.56
CA ASN A 123 -18.79 16.35 -20.96
C ASN A 123 -18.28 16.62 -19.53
N PRO A 124 -19.07 16.28 -18.48
CA PRO A 124 -18.93 16.89 -17.17
C PRO A 124 -17.51 16.67 -16.66
N LYS A 125 -16.81 17.77 -16.34
CA LYS A 125 -15.36 17.76 -16.10
C LYS A 125 -15.02 16.70 -15.06
N LYS A 126 -14.43 15.57 -15.48
CA LYS A 126 -13.98 14.48 -14.59
C LYS A 126 -13.25 15.08 -13.39
N ARG A 127 -13.50 14.54 -12.20
CA ARG A 127 -12.78 14.90 -10.96
C ARG A 127 -11.27 14.68 -11.13
N LYS A 128 -10.46 15.49 -10.45
CA LYS A 128 -9.01 15.26 -10.33
C LYS A 128 -8.81 14.03 -9.45
N LEU A 129 -8.00 13.07 -9.90
CA LEU A 129 -7.71 11.87 -9.13
C LEU A 129 -6.55 12.14 -8.16
N VAL A 130 -6.70 11.74 -6.90
CA VAL A 130 -5.63 11.80 -5.90
C VAL A 130 -5.40 10.39 -5.35
N LEU A 131 -4.36 9.74 -5.86
CA LEU A 131 -4.11 8.31 -5.67
C LEU A 131 -3.13 8.09 -4.52
N HIS A 132 -3.62 7.57 -3.39
CA HIS A 132 -2.83 7.18 -2.22
C HIS A 132 -2.44 5.71 -2.36
N ILE A 133 -1.22 5.43 -2.81
CA ILE A 133 -0.80 4.08 -3.21
C ILE A 133 0.25 3.55 -2.23
N ASP A 134 0.02 2.39 -1.61
CA ASP A 134 1.06 1.72 -0.82
C ASP A 134 2.18 1.13 -1.69
N LEU A 135 3.34 0.88 -1.09
CA LEU A 135 4.46 0.23 -1.74
C LEU A 135 4.40 -1.31 -1.67
N ASN A 136 4.45 -1.89 -0.48
CA ASN A 136 4.85 -3.28 -0.27
C ASN A 136 3.66 -4.22 -0.52
N ASN A 137 3.85 -5.28 -1.31
CA ASN A 137 2.77 -6.09 -1.92
C ASN A 137 1.72 -5.30 -2.74
N THR A 138 1.93 -4.01 -2.97
CA THR A 138 1.00 -3.15 -3.73
C THR A 138 1.59 -2.78 -5.08
N ILE A 139 2.67 -2.01 -5.12
CA ILE A 139 3.45 -1.77 -6.36
C ILE A 139 4.88 -2.36 -6.31
N LEU A 140 5.29 -2.94 -5.18
CA LEU A 140 6.56 -3.65 -5.00
C LEU A 140 6.32 -5.10 -4.59
N VAL A 141 7.15 -6.01 -5.08
CA VAL A 141 7.28 -7.38 -4.56
C VAL A 141 8.59 -7.49 -3.78
N SER A 142 8.72 -6.68 -2.74
CA SER A 142 9.86 -6.66 -1.82
C SER A 142 9.56 -5.84 -0.58
N ASP A 143 10.37 -6.01 0.46
CA ASP A 143 10.30 -5.23 1.71
C ASP A 143 11.72 -5.03 2.24
N ALA A 144 12.19 -3.78 2.29
CA ALA A 144 13.51 -3.44 2.81
C ALA A 144 13.61 -3.51 4.34
N VAL A 145 12.52 -3.26 5.07
CA VAL A 145 12.48 -3.29 6.55
C VAL A 145 12.62 -4.73 7.06
N THR A 146 11.98 -5.69 6.38
CA THR A 146 12.01 -7.10 6.77
C THR A 146 12.81 -8.00 5.82
N ASN A 147 13.67 -7.39 5.00
CA ASN A 147 14.66 -8.02 4.11
C ASN A 147 14.10 -9.14 3.21
N GLN A 148 13.01 -8.82 2.51
CA GLN A 148 12.38 -9.70 1.52
C GLN A 148 12.79 -9.35 0.09
N ASP A 149 13.44 -10.29 -0.59
CA ASP A 149 13.52 -10.30 -2.06
C ASP A 149 12.19 -10.79 -2.68
N PRO A 150 11.97 -10.68 -4.00
CA PRO A 150 10.68 -11.05 -4.60
C PRO A 150 10.24 -12.50 -4.40
N ARG A 151 11.20 -13.42 -4.30
CA ARG A 151 10.95 -14.83 -3.96
C ARG A 151 10.42 -14.98 -2.54
N THR A 152 11.01 -14.24 -1.60
CA THR A 152 10.66 -14.19 -0.17
C THR A 152 9.31 -13.48 0.04
N ALA A 153 9.07 -12.36 -0.65
CA ALA A 153 7.85 -11.57 -0.55
C ALA A 153 6.63 -12.28 -1.16
N LEU A 154 6.75 -12.84 -2.37
CA LEU A 154 5.64 -13.57 -3.00
C LEU A 154 5.26 -14.84 -2.21
N ASN A 155 6.23 -15.52 -1.58
CA ASN A 155 5.94 -16.64 -0.68
C ASN A 155 5.10 -16.17 0.52
N TYR A 156 5.45 -15.03 1.11
CA TYR A 156 4.72 -14.42 2.22
C TYR A 156 3.31 -13.97 1.79
N TYR A 157 3.17 -13.28 0.65
CA TYR A 157 1.86 -12.89 0.12
C TYR A 157 0.94 -14.11 -0.08
N LEU A 158 1.44 -15.21 -0.65
CA LEU A 158 0.63 -16.42 -0.81
C LEU A 158 0.10 -16.98 0.52
N THR A 159 0.72 -16.71 1.68
CA THR A 159 0.14 -17.11 2.97
C THR A 159 -1.07 -16.27 3.42
N THR A 160 -1.21 -15.02 2.96
CA THR A 160 -2.33 -14.16 3.34
C THR A 160 -3.59 -14.46 2.52
N VAL A 161 -3.42 -14.90 1.26
CA VAL A 161 -4.50 -15.19 0.31
C VAL A 161 -4.80 -16.69 0.09
N THR A 162 -4.17 -17.61 0.82
CA THR A 162 -4.49 -19.06 0.76
C THR A 162 -5.21 -19.53 2.02
N TRP A 163 -6.30 -20.28 1.81
CA TRP A 163 -7.35 -20.49 2.83
C TRP A 163 -7.53 -21.96 3.20
N GLY A 164 -7.69 -22.21 4.49
CA GLY A 164 -7.94 -23.52 5.05
C GLY A 164 -8.75 -23.46 6.34
N LYS A 165 -8.78 -24.58 7.05
CA LYS A 165 -9.36 -24.74 8.38
C LYS A 165 -8.51 -25.70 9.21
N ILE A 166 -8.66 -25.63 10.53
CA ILE A 166 -8.18 -26.66 11.44
C ILE A 166 -9.26 -27.73 11.59
N SER A 167 -8.88 -29.00 11.43
CA SER A 167 -9.75 -30.15 11.63
C SER A 167 -10.01 -30.39 13.13
N PRO A 168 -11.03 -31.19 13.51
CA PRO A 168 -11.22 -31.59 14.91
C PRO A 168 -10.02 -32.33 15.54
N ALA A 169 -9.09 -32.84 14.72
CA ALA A 169 -7.84 -33.47 15.17
C ALA A 169 -6.66 -32.47 15.33
N GLY A 170 -6.87 -31.18 15.03
CA GLY A 170 -5.83 -30.14 15.07
C GLY A 170 -5.03 -29.97 13.77
N GLU A 171 -5.35 -30.71 12.72
CA GLU A 171 -4.61 -30.73 11.46
C GLU A 171 -5.10 -29.67 10.46
N TRP A 172 -4.21 -29.16 9.61
CA TRP A 172 -4.58 -28.24 8.53
C TRP A 172 -5.31 -28.96 7.38
N GLN A 173 -6.43 -28.39 6.95
CA GLN A 173 -7.14 -28.81 5.74
C GLN A 173 -7.33 -27.60 4.82
N TRP A 174 -6.82 -27.68 3.59
CA TRP A 174 -7.05 -26.66 2.57
C TRP A 174 -8.55 -26.59 2.20
N LEU A 175 -9.05 -25.38 1.98
CA LEU A 175 -10.41 -25.11 1.51
C LEU A 175 -10.44 -24.68 0.03
N SER A 176 -9.29 -24.28 -0.52
CA SER A 176 -9.11 -23.96 -1.93
C SER A 176 -7.66 -24.24 -2.36
N GLU A 177 -7.48 -24.69 -3.60
CA GLU A 177 -6.18 -24.77 -4.29
C GLU A 177 -5.85 -23.48 -5.07
N SER A 178 -6.84 -22.59 -5.24
CA SER A 178 -6.67 -21.24 -5.81
C SER A 178 -6.65 -20.19 -4.69
N PRO A 179 -5.72 -19.22 -4.69
CA PRO A 179 -5.77 -18.09 -3.77
C PRO A 179 -6.98 -17.18 -4.02
N SER A 180 -7.34 -16.38 -3.02
CA SER A 180 -8.38 -15.35 -3.10
C SER A 180 -8.16 -14.24 -2.06
N LEU A 181 -8.51 -13.00 -2.37
CA LEU A 181 -8.48 -11.89 -1.40
C LEU A 181 -9.45 -12.07 -0.22
N LEU A 182 -10.55 -12.77 -0.45
CA LEU A 182 -11.62 -13.02 0.52
C LEU A 182 -11.65 -14.52 0.90
N PRO A 183 -12.07 -14.86 2.13
CA PRO A 183 -12.28 -16.25 2.53
C PRO A 183 -13.35 -16.92 1.67
N PRO A 184 -13.15 -18.18 1.23
CA PRO A 184 -14.12 -18.90 0.39
C PRO A 184 -15.41 -19.29 1.13
N CYS A 185 -15.40 -19.33 2.46
CA CYS A 185 -16.58 -19.57 3.29
C CYS A 185 -16.39 -19.02 4.72
N ASN A 186 -17.48 -18.91 5.48
CA ASN A 186 -17.43 -18.62 6.91
C ASN A 186 -16.58 -19.67 7.65
N GLY A 187 -15.78 -19.22 8.62
CA GLY A 187 -14.86 -20.07 9.38
C GLY A 187 -13.58 -20.49 8.65
N ALA A 188 -13.38 -20.06 7.40
CA ALA A 188 -12.08 -20.18 6.73
C ALA A 188 -11.06 -19.24 7.37
N VAL A 189 -9.84 -19.72 7.57
CA VAL A 189 -8.69 -18.95 8.06
C VAL A 189 -7.59 -18.94 7.00
N SER A 190 -6.87 -17.84 6.87
CA SER A 190 -5.70 -17.78 5.99
C SER A 190 -4.52 -18.51 6.63
N PHE A 191 -3.62 -19.08 5.82
CA PHE A 191 -2.42 -19.75 6.34
C PHE A 191 -1.59 -18.81 7.24
N TYR A 192 -1.52 -17.52 6.87
CA TYR A 192 -0.92 -16.46 7.68
C TYR A 192 -1.58 -16.29 9.06
N SER A 193 -2.92 -16.24 9.11
CA SER A 193 -3.62 -16.06 10.40
C SER A 193 -3.44 -17.25 11.36
N GLN A 194 -3.22 -18.45 10.83
CA GLN A 194 -3.01 -19.67 11.62
C GLN A 194 -1.54 -19.89 12.04
N TYR A 195 -0.58 -19.68 11.12
CA TYR A 195 0.82 -20.04 11.29
C TYR A 195 1.80 -18.85 11.32
N GLY A 196 1.29 -17.63 11.10
CA GLY A 196 2.11 -16.43 10.98
C GLY A 196 2.82 -16.32 9.64
N ARG A 197 3.81 -15.42 9.59
CA ARG A 197 4.60 -15.13 8.39
C ARG A 197 5.53 -16.31 8.04
N ASN A 198 5.30 -16.91 6.87
CA ASN A 198 6.19 -17.91 6.30
C ASN A 198 6.75 -17.42 4.95
N THR A 199 8.08 -17.30 4.85
CA THR A 199 8.81 -16.79 3.69
C THR A 199 9.33 -17.87 2.73
N THR A 200 9.19 -19.14 3.10
CA THR A 200 9.52 -20.33 2.29
C THR A 200 8.30 -21.24 2.13
N PHE A 201 7.10 -20.65 2.16
CA PHE A 201 5.81 -21.34 2.18
C PHE A 201 5.71 -22.48 1.16
N THR A 202 6.04 -22.23 -0.12
CA THR A 202 5.93 -23.23 -1.19
C THR A 202 7.00 -24.33 -1.14
N ASP A 203 8.05 -24.14 -0.34
CA ASP A 203 9.08 -25.15 -0.10
C ASP A 203 8.67 -26.13 1.02
N THR A 204 7.73 -25.73 1.89
CA THR A 204 7.14 -26.59 2.95
C THR A 204 6.26 -27.72 2.41
N SER A 205 5.98 -28.72 3.24
CA SER A 205 5.07 -29.82 2.94
C SER A 205 3.63 -29.37 2.67
N LEU A 206 3.11 -28.41 3.46
CA LEU A 206 1.73 -27.91 3.31
C LEU A 206 1.59 -26.97 2.10
N GLY A 207 2.53 -26.06 1.89
CA GLY A 207 2.48 -25.08 0.80
C GLY A 207 2.91 -25.60 -0.57
N ARG A 208 3.39 -26.86 -0.67
CA ARG A 208 3.97 -27.40 -1.92
C ARG A 208 3.05 -27.33 -3.14
N GLN A 209 1.74 -27.36 -2.96
CA GLN A 209 0.76 -27.28 -4.05
C GLN A 209 0.79 -25.92 -4.76
N PHE A 210 1.08 -24.84 -4.04
CA PHE A 210 1.18 -23.48 -4.60
C PHE A 210 2.55 -23.20 -5.26
N ARG A 211 3.47 -24.18 -5.31
CA ARG A 211 4.84 -24.01 -5.85
C ARG A 211 4.87 -23.69 -7.33
N ASP A 212 3.96 -24.28 -8.11
CA ASP A 212 3.89 -24.02 -9.55
C ASP A 212 3.29 -22.63 -9.83
N LEU A 213 2.33 -22.19 -8.99
CA LEU A 213 1.78 -20.84 -9.00
C LEU A 213 2.86 -19.80 -8.67
N HIS A 214 3.61 -19.99 -7.57
CA HIS A 214 4.73 -19.12 -7.17
C HIS A 214 5.81 -19.03 -8.23
N ARG A 215 6.14 -20.15 -8.90
CA ARG A 215 7.07 -20.14 -10.04
C ARG A 215 6.54 -19.30 -11.20
N ARG A 216 5.28 -19.49 -11.60
CA ARG A 216 4.64 -18.73 -12.69
C ARG A 216 4.65 -17.22 -12.40
N TYR A 217 4.27 -16.82 -11.19
CA TYR A 217 4.21 -15.40 -10.82
C TYR A 217 5.60 -14.77 -10.63
N LEU A 218 6.62 -15.54 -10.20
CA LEU A 218 8.01 -15.07 -10.30
C LEU A 218 8.46 -14.91 -11.75
N GLN A 219 8.06 -15.78 -12.67
CA GLN A 219 8.42 -15.65 -14.08
C GLN A 219 7.80 -14.40 -14.74
N LEU A 220 6.60 -14.00 -14.33
CA LEU A 220 5.97 -12.74 -14.75
C LEU A 220 6.67 -11.49 -14.18
N LEU A 221 7.29 -11.61 -13.01
CA LEU A 221 8.08 -10.54 -12.38
C LEU A 221 9.49 -10.36 -12.95
N GLU A 222 10.00 -11.33 -13.72
CA GLU A 222 11.40 -11.36 -14.16
C GLU A 222 11.76 -10.20 -15.10
N TRP A 223 12.84 -9.48 -14.79
CA TRP A 223 13.33 -8.40 -15.62
C TRP A 223 13.95 -8.97 -16.91
N GLN A 224 13.47 -8.49 -18.06
CA GLN A 224 13.91 -8.98 -19.37
C GLN A 224 15.11 -8.19 -19.90
N GLY A 225 16.10 -8.89 -20.48
CA GLY A 225 17.32 -8.27 -20.99
C GLY A 225 18.31 -7.85 -19.91
N GLN A 226 19.08 -6.78 -20.16
CA GLN A 226 20.11 -6.30 -19.23
C GLN A 226 19.47 -5.62 -18.00
N PRO A 227 19.80 -6.03 -16.75
CA PRO A 227 19.18 -5.45 -15.56
C PRO A 227 19.56 -3.99 -15.32
N HIS A 228 18.55 -3.11 -15.25
CA HIS A 228 18.78 -1.70 -14.92
C HIS A 228 18.92 -1.53 -13.39
N PRO A 229 19.95 -0.82 -12.88
CA PRO A 229 20.27 -0.78 -11.45
C PRO A 229 19.21 -0.08 -10.58
N LEU A 230 18.45 0.87 -11.15
CA LEU A 230 17.40 1.61 -10.43
C LEU A 230 15.99 1.03 -10.64
N LEU A 231 15.77 0.21 -11.67
CA LEU A 231 14.43 -0.31 -12.04
C LEU A 231 14.28 -1.81 -11.76
N SER A 232 15.37 -2.53 -11.49
CA SER A 232 15.35 -3.94 -11.12
C SER A 232 15.74 -4.19 -9.67
N ILE A 233 15.36 -5.36 -9.15
CA ILE A 233 15.78 -5.89 -7.86
C ILE A 233 16.26 -7.34 -8.02
N LYS A 234 17.28 -7.74 -7.25
CA LYS A 234 17.96 -9.02 -7.35
C LYS A 234 17.54 -9.95 -6.19
N ASP A 235 17.23 -11.22 -6.47
CA ASP A 235 17.02 -12.24 -5.42
C ASP A 235 18.32 -12.92 -4.96
N LYS A 236 18.23 -13.69 -3.87
CA LYS A 236 19.34 -14.50 -3.32
C LYS A 236 19.90 -15.54 -4.31
N LYS A 237 19.23 -15.81 -5.44
CA LYS A 237 19.71 -16.69 -6.53
C LYS A 237 20.27 -15.89 -7.71
N ALA A 238 20.58 -14.62 -7.49
CA ALA A 238 21.10 -13.66 -8.44
C ALA A 238 20.19 -13.34 -9.65
N LYS A 239 18.90 -13.72 -9.61
CA LYS A 239 17.94 -13.39 -10.67
C LYS A 239 17.37 -11.98 -10.45
N HIS A 240 17.12 -11.26 -11.54
CA HIS A 240 16.59 -9.90 -11.51
C HIS A 240 15.11 -9.87 -11.87
N TYR A 241 14.37 -8.99 -11.20
CA TYR A 241 12.93 -8.78 -11.31
C TYR A 241 12.63 -7.28 -11.38
N HIS A 242 11.45 -6.89 -11.84
CA HIS A 242 11.00 -5.49 -11.75
C HIS A 242 10.93 -5.04 -10.28
N LEU A 243 11.48 -3.86 -9.96
CA LEU A 243 11.39 -3.27 -8.62
C LEU A 243 9.99 -2.73 -8.35
N VAL A 244 9.45 -1.98 -9.33
CA VAL A 244 8.09 -1.44 -9.33
C VAL A 244 7.31 -2.17 -10.42
N LEU A 245 6.08 -2.60 -10.12
CA LEU A 245 5.27 -3.39 -11.05
C LEU A 245 5.01 -2.66 -12.38
N PRO A 246 5.12 -3.35 -13.53
CA PRO A 246 4.77 -2.80 -14.85
C PRO A 246 3.37 -2.17 -14.91
N SER A 247 2.41 -2.73 -14.18
CA SER A 247 1.03 -2.23 -14.12
C SER A 247 0.91 -0.83 -13.51
N PHE A 248 1.82 -0.42 -12.62
CA PHE A 248 1.86 0.95 -12.10
C PHE A 248 2.36 1.95 -13.15
N PHE A 249 3.34 1.56 -13.98
CA PHE A 249 3.81 2.43 -15.07
C PHE A 249 2.75 2.58 -16.17
N CYS A 250 2.05 1.50 -16.51
CA CYS A 250 0.90 1.54 -17.42
C CYS A 250 -0.23 2.46 -16.92
N LEU A 251 -0.46 2.53 -15.60
CA LEU A 251 -1.39 3.49 -15.01
C LEU A 251 -0.95 4.94 -15.26
N LEU A 252 0.31 5.29 -15.00
CA LEU A 252 0.82 6.64 -15.23
C LEU A 252 0.68 7.05 -16.71
N GLU A 253 1.01 6.14 -17.62
CA GLU A 253 0.87 6.34 -19.07
C GLU A 253 -0.59 6.49 -19.50
N SER A 254 -1.48 5.59 -19.06
CA SER A 254 -2.91 5.63 -19.39
C SER A 254 -3.57 6.93 -18.92
N LEU A 255 -3.29 7.35 -17.69
CA LEU A 255 -3.84 8.60 -17.13
C LEU A 255 -3.30 9.84 -17.87
N HIS A 256 -2.05 9.82 -18.35
CA HIS A 256 -1.52 10.89 -19.19
C HIS A 256 -2.19 10.92 -20.57
N GLN A 257 -2.33 9.76 -21.23
CA GLN A 257 -3.00 9.63 -22.54
C GLN A 257 -4.48 10.03 -22.49
N GLU A 258 -5.19 9.80 -21.37
CA GLU A 258 -6.54 10.31 -21.11
C GLU A 258 -6.61 11.84 -20.91
N GLY A 259 -5.48 12.56 -20.85
CA GLY A 259 -5.43 13.96 -20.43
C GLY A 259 -5.95 14.16 -19.00
N ARG A 260 -5.80 13.15 -18.14
CA ARG A 260 -6.39 13.14 -16.80
C ARG A 260 -5.65 14.12 -15.89
N GLN A 261 -6.38 14.92 -15.12
CA GLN A 261 -5.78 15.65 -13.99
C GLN A 261 -5.63 14.67 -12.82
N PHE A 262 -4.39 14.37 -12.41
CA PHE A 262 -4.13 13.49 -11.27
C PHE A 262 -2.89 13.87 -10.45
N ALA A 263 -2.76 13.26 -9.27
CA ALA A 263 -1.55 13.23 -8.47
C ALA A 263 -1.40 11.87 -7.78
N VAL A 264 -0.16 11.43 -7.58
CA VAL A 264 0.18 10.18 -6.89
C VAL A 264 0.91 10.48 -5.58
N ILE A 265 0.41 9.90 -4.51
CA ILE A 265 0.91 10.02 -3.15
C ILE A 265 1.31 8.61 -2.72
N LEU A 266 2.59 8.28 -2.92
CA LEU A 266 3.15 7.01 -2.49
C LEU A 266 3.22 6.98 -0.95
N ARG A 267 2.76 5.90 -0.33
CA ARG A 267 2.72 5.73 1.13
C ARG A 267 3.39 4.42 1.53
N THR A 268 3.97 4.40 2.72
CA THR A 268 4.41 3.16 3.37
C THR A 268 4.63 3.44 4.86
N PHE A 269 4.54 2.40 5.68
CA PHE A 269 5.07 2.45 7.05
C PHE A 269 6.60 2.19 7.10
N GLY A 270 7.17 1.60 6.05
CA GLY A 270 8.57 1.20 5.96
C GLY A 270 9.52 2.27 5.41
N THR A 271 10.59 1.83 4.76
CA THR A 271 11.72 2.68 4.33
C THR A 271 11.96 2.73 2.81
N ASP A 272 11.19 2.00 2.00
CA ASP A 272 11.41 1.86 0.55
C ASP A 272 11.23 3.16 -0.27
N LEU A 273 10.56 4.19 0.27
CA LEU A 273 10.17 5.40 -0.47
C LEU A 273 11.27 6.12 -1.27
N PRO A 274 12.48 6.40 -0.75
CA PRO A 274 13.53 7.07 -1.53
C PRO A 274 13.92 6.26 -2.78
N ARG A 275 13.99 4.93 -2.64
CA ARG A 275 14.35 4.01 -3.72
C ARG A 275 13.25 3.96 -4.78
N VAL A 276 11.98 3.92 -4.36
CA VAL A 276 10.85 3.91 -5.30
C VAL A 276 10.72 5.25 -6.02
N LEU A 277 10.84 6.38 -5.32
CA LEU A 277 10.80 7.70 -5.96
C LEU A 277 11.94 7.86 -6.99
N GLN A 278 13.15 7.37 -6.69
CA GLN A 278 14.25 7.36 -7.64
C GLN A 278 13.99 6.43 -8.85
N ALA A 279 13.37 5.26 -8.63
CA ALA A 279 12.98 4.35 -9.70
C ALA A 279 11.89 4.94 -10.61
N VAL A 280 10.86 5.55 -10.03
CA VAL A 280 9.77 6.19 -10.79
C VAL A 280 10.28 7.41 -11.55
N HIS A 281 11.16 8.23 -10.96
CA HIS A 281 11.84 9.32 -11.68
C HIS A 281 12.65 8.77 -12.87
N CYS A 282 13.45 7.73 -12.66
CA CYS A 282 14.23 7.10 -13.73
C CYS A 282 13.35 6.54 -14.87
N ALA A 283 12.16 6.01 -14.54
CA ALA A 283 11.19 5.58 -15.55
C ALA A 283 10.59 6.78 -16.31
N LEU A 284 10.26 7.87 -15.62
CA LEU A 284 9.79 9.14 -16.22
C LEU A 284 10.86 9.81 -17.11
N GLU A 285 12.16 9.61 -16.84
CA GLU A 285 13.25 9.99 -17.77
C GLU A 285 13.33 9.05 -19.00
N GLY A 286 12.30 8.26 -19.28
CA GLY A 286 12.20 7.37 -20.44
C GLY A 286 13.11 6.14 -20.41
N GLN A 287 13.72 5.81 -19.26
CA GLN A 287 14.71 4.73 -19.13
C GLN A 287 14.10 3.34 -18.90
N HIS A 288 12.77 3.23 -18.70
CA HIS A 288 12.12 1.92 -18.57
C HIS A 288 11.88 1.31 -19.97
N PRO A 289 12.48 0.15 -20.32
CA PRO A 289 12.48 -0.36 -21.70
C PRO A 289 11.07 -0.69 -22.22
N ASN A 290 10.17 -1.18 -21.36
CA ASN A 290 8.78 -1.47 -21.73
C ASN A 290 7.86 -0.24 -21.76
N PHE A 291 8.27 0.91 -21.21
CA PHE A 291 7.44 2.12 -21.10
C PHE A 291 8.23 3.37 -21.51
N PRO A 292 8.76 3.42 -22.76
CA PRO A 292 9.61 4.52 -23.20
C PRO A 292 8.85 5.86 -23.30
N ALA A 293 7.53 5.84 -23.50
CA ALA A 293 6.65 7.00 -23.61
C ALA A 293 6.43 7.74 -22.28
N LEU A 294 6.89 7.19 -21.14
CA LEU A 294 6.90 7.91 -19.87
C LEU A 294 7.71 9.22 -19.94
N ARG A 295 8.64 9.37 -20.90
CA ARG A 295 9.39 10.60 -21.18
C ARG A 295 8.53 11.80 -21.58
N ASP A 296 7.38 11.54 -22.17
CA ASP A 296 6.47 12.57 -22.68
C ASP A 296 5.52 13.07 -21.56
N ILE A 297 5.53 12.37 -20.41
CA ILE A 297 4.69 12.62 -19.25
C ILE A 297 5.34 13.66 -18.34
N SER A 298 4.96 14.93 -18.53
CA SER A 298 5.37 16.04 -17.66
C SER A 298 4.67 16.00 -16.28
N LEU A 299 5.05 15.03 -15.44
CA LEU A 299 4.66 14.94 -14.03
C LEU A 299 5.85 15.35 -13.14
N PRO A 300 5.75 16.42 -12.33
CA PRO A 300 6.82 16.76 -11.38
C PRO A 300 6.91 15.69 -10.29
N ILE A 301 8.11 15.15 -10.05
CA ILE A 301 8.36 14.20 -8.96
C ILE A 301 9.21 14.85 -7.86
N ASN A 302 8.77 14.76 -6.60
CA ASN A 302 9.61 15.11 -5.46
C ASN A 302 10.34 13.86 -4.93
N PRO A 303 11.68 13.77 -5.06
CA PRO A 303 12.44 12.61 -4.57
C PRO A 303 12.63 12.60 -3.05
N GLN A 304 12.29 13.69 -2.33
CA GLN A 304 12.40 13.75 -0.87
C GLN A 304 11.09 13.30 -0.20
N PRO A 305 11.06 12.18 0.55
CA PRO A 305 9.84 11.76 1.24
C PRO A 305 9.42 12.75 2.33
N GLY A 306 8.13 13.08 2.36
CA GLY A 306 7.49 13.64 3.53
C GLY A 306 7.23 12.59 4.61
N THR A 307 6.68 13.04 5.74
CA THR A 307 6.25 12.18 6.85
C THR A 307 4.85 12.55 7.32
N ILE A 308 4.09 11.52 7.71
CA ILE A 308 2.81 11.64 8.42
C ILE A 308 3.04 11.12 9.83
N ARG A 309 2.69 11.92 10.84
CA ARG A 309 2.89 11.62 12.27
C ARG A 309 1.61 11.87 13.05
N CYS A 310 0.93 10.77 13.36
CA CYS A 310 -0.31 10.72 14.14
C CYS A 310 -0.05 10.84 15.66
N SER A 311 -1.04 11.35 16.40
CA SER A 311 -1.05 11.45 17.87
C SER A 311 -2.49 11.42 18.39
N LYS A 312 -2.70 11.33 19.72
CA LYS A 312 -4.04 11.38 20.35
C LYS A 312 -4.84 12.67 20.07
N ARG A 313 -4.20 13.75 19.62
CA ARG A 313 -4.85 15.07 19.42
C ARG A 313 -4.90 15.50 17.94
N LYS A 314 -3.85 15.22 17.17
CA LYS A 314 -3.74 15.66 15.78
C LYS A 314 -2.84 14.76 14.95
N VAL A 315 -3.09 14.69 13.64
CA VAL A 315 -2.13 14.23 12.65
C VAL A 315 -1.31 15.44 12.18
N VAL A 316 0.01 15.26 12.04
CA VAL A 316 0.92 16.26 11.47
C VAL A 316 1.55 15.69 10.21
N LEU A 317 1.48 16.44 9.12
CA LEU A 317 2.17 16.18 7.86
C LEU A 317 3.36 17.15 7.75
N THR A 318 4.53 16.65 7.34
CA THR A 318 5.73 17.47 7.06
C THR A 318 6.37 17.04 5.75
N HIS A 319 6.72 17.98 4.87
CA HIS A 319 7.30 17.71 3.54
C HIS A 319 8.26 18.84 3.16
N GLY A 320 9.56 18.60 3.28
CA GLY A 320 10.57 19.67 3.19
C GLY A 320 10.30 20.78 4.23
N LYS A 321 9.99 21.99 3.76
CA LYS A 321 9.61 23.14 4.59
C LYS A 321 8.10 23.23 4.87
N GLU A 322 7.27 22.49 4.14
CA GLU A 322 5.81 22.48 4.36
C GLU A 322 5.46 21.70 5.62
N LYS A 323 4.56 22.25 6.44
CA LYS A 323 4.04 21.58 7.63
C LYS A 323 2.56 21.90 7.83
N VAL A 324 1.73 20.87 7.88
CA VAL A 324 0.26 20.96 8.01
C VAL A 324 -0.18 20.04 9.14
N SER A 325 -1.26 20.38 9.85
CA SER A 325 -1.81 19.48 10.86
C SER A 325 -3.32 19.62 11.01
N THR A 326 -3.95 18.63 11.66
CA THR A 326 -5.38 18.60 11.96
C THR A 326 -5.76 19.32 13.26
N GLU A 327 -4.94 20.26 13.73
CA GLU A 327 -5.19 21.03 14.95
C GLU A 327 -6.50 21.82 14.87
N ASP A 328 -6.81 22.36 13.69
CA ASP A 328 -8.06 23.04 13.36
C ASP A 328 -9.01 22.12 12.53
N GLY A 329 -8.90 20.81 12.71
CA GLY A 329 -9.66 19.79 11.96
C GLY A 329 -9.01 19.32 10.65
N GLY A 330 -9.60 18.29 10.03
CA GLY A 330 -9.00 17.57 8.89
C GLY A 330 -8.86 18.38 7.60
N ARG A 331 -9.61 19.47 7.44
CA ARG A 331 -9.73 20.24 6.19
C ARG A 331 -8.40 20.74 5.63
N LYS A 332 -7.45 21.12 6.51
CA LYS A 332 -6.11 21.59 6.07
C LYS A 332 -5.29 20.48 5.40
N ILE A 333 -5.36 19.24 5.88
CA ILE A 333 -4.65 18.10 5.24
C ILE A 333 -5.39 17.62 3.99
N TYR A 334 -6.73 17.62 3.99
CA TYR A 334 -7.52 17.33 2.80
C TYR A 334 -7.15 18.27 1.64
N ALA A 335 -7.15 19.58 1.89
CA ALA A 335 -6.78 20.59 0.90
C ALA A 335 -5.31 20.46 0.46
N TYR A 336 -4.39 20.15 1.38
CA TYR A 336 -2.97 19.94 1.08
C TYR A 336 -2.73 18.78 0.09
N PHE A 337 -3.47 17.67 0.23
CA PHE A 337 -3.40 16.55 -0.70
C PHE A 337 -4.15 16.82 -2.00
N SER A 338 -5.33 17.45 -1.94
CA SER A 338 -6.12 17.87 -3.10
C SER A 338 -5.33 18.80 -4.04
N SER A 339 -4.48 19.66 -3.48
CA SER A 339 -3.64 20.59 -4.24
C SER A 339 -2.31 20.00 -4.72
N ARG A 340 -1.92 18.76 -4.35
CA ARG A 340 -0.72 18.12 -4.90
C ARG A 340 -0.87 17.92 -6.40
N GLU A 341 0.24 17.99 -7.12
CA GLU A 341 0.37 17.65 -8.54
C GLU A 341 1.60 16.76 -8.71
N GLY A 342 1.62 15.93 -9.75
CA GLY A 342 2.74 15.01 -9.97
C GLY A 342 2.82 13.87 -8.96
N ILE A 343 4.03 13.50 -8.56
CA ILE A 343 4.32 12.32 -7.71
C ILE A 343 5.12 12.74 -6.47
N CYS A 344 4.67 12.33 -5.28
CA CYS A 344 5.40 12.52 -4.03
C CYS A 344 5.22 11.33 -3.07
N GLY A 345 6.05 11.25 -2.03
CA GLY A 345 6.05 10.15 -1.07
C GLY A 345 5.85 10.59 0.38
N PHE A 346 5.14 9.80 1.19
CA PHE A 346 4.93 10.05 2.62
C PHE A 346 5.11 8.78 3.45
N GLN A 347 6.05 8.81 4.40
CA GLN A 347 6.17 7.73 5.38
C GLN A 347 5.14 7.92 6.50
N ASP A 348 4.25 6.94 6.67
CA ASP A 348 3.24 6.89 7.73
C ASP A 348 3.86 6.52 9.11
N HIS A 349 3.09 6.67 10.19
CA HIS A 349 3.61 6.59 11.56
C HIS A 349 3.57 5.16 12.13
N PHE A 350 4.54 4.32 11.78
CA PHE A 350 4.56 2.89 12.18
C PHE A 350 4.43 2.70 13.69
N ASP A 351 5.23 3.41 14.50
CA ASP A 351 5.16 3.30 15.95
C ASP A 351 3.78 3.67 16.52
N TRP A 352 3.03 4.56 15.86
CA TRP A 352 1.68 4.90 16.29
C TRP A 352 0.70 3.76 15.98
N TRP A 353 0.82 3.15 14.81
CA TRP A 353 0.05 1.96 14.45
C TRP A 353 0.31 0.81 15.42
N ALA A 354 1.58 0.52 15.72
CA ALA A 354 1.98 -0.48 16.71
C ALA A 354 1.47 -0.18 18.13
N ARG A 355 1.61 1.06 18.63
CA ARG A 355 1.08 1.48 19.95
C ARG A 355 -0.45 1.43 20.03
N ASN A 356 -1.16 1.47 18.91
CA ASN A 356 -2.62 1.29 18.82
C ASN A 356 -2.99 -0.13 18.37
N GLN A 357 -2.17 -1.13 18.72
CA GLN A 357 -2.42 -2.56 18.54
C GLN A 357 -2.64 -2.97 17.07
N PHE A 358 -2.08 -2.23 16.12
CA PHE A 358 -2.27 -2.39 14.68
C PHE A 358 -3.72 -2.22 14.19
N SER A 359 -4.62 -1.69 15.03
CA SER A 359 -6.01 -1.40 14.65
C SER A 359 -6.12 -0.24 13.65
N ILE A 360 -7.27 -0.15 12.98
CA ILE A 360 -7.66 0.94 12.08
C ILE A 360 -7.35 2.34 12.65
N ARG A 361 -7.59 2.59 13.95
CA ARG A 361 -7.34 3.89 14.62
C ARG A 361 -5.86 4.27 14.70
N GLY A 362 -4.97 3.28 14.60
CA GLY A 362 -3.53 3.47 14.47
C GLY A 362 -3.05 3.61 13.02
N GLY A 363 -3.89 3.27 12.05
CA GLY A 363 -3.55 3.09 10.65
C GLY A 363 -3.34 4.39 9.86
N LYS A 364 -3.35 4.26 8.54
CA LYS A 364 -3.13 5.34 7.58
C LYS A 364 -4.34 6.29 7.54
N PRO A 365 -4.24 7.54 7.99
CA PRO A 365 -5.38 8.47 7.91
C PRO A 365 -5.64 8.88 6.46
N LEU A 366 -6.92 8.98 6.10
CA LEU A 366 -7.41 9.40 4.79
C LEU A 366 -8.65 10.30 4.97
N TRP A 367 -8.66 11.47 4.35
CA TRP A 367 -9.82 12.37 4.35
C TRP A 367 -10.52 12.35 2.98
N ILE A 368 -11.85 12.30 3.01
CA ILE A 368 -12.71 12.24 1.81
C ILE A 368 -13.82 13.26 1.99
N ASP A 369 -14.09 14.08 0.97
CA ASP A 369 -15.29 14.91 0.91
C ASP A 369 -16.20 14.48 -0.25
N PRO A 370 -17.39 13.90 0.03
CA PRO A 370 -18.41 13.65 -0.98
C PRO A 370 -18.90 14.92 -1.67
N HIS A 371 -18.81 16.07 -0.98
CA HIS A 371 -19.28 17.36 -1.48
C HIS A 371 -18.25 18.10 -2.35
N ASP A 372 -17.03 17.54 -2.51
CA ASP A 372 -16.06 18.07 -3.47
C ASP A 372 -16.36 17.54 -4.88
N THR A 373 -16.87 18.44 -5.73
CA THR A 373 -17.18 18.15 -7.13
C THR A 373 -15.95 18.15 -8.04
N SER A 374 -14.78 18.52 -7.50
CA SER A 374 -13.54 18.72 -8.25
C SER A 374 -12.47 17.64 -8.00
N VAL A 375 -12.49 16.92 -6.88
CA VAL A 375 -11.47 15.92 -6.50
C VAL A 375 -12.09 14.57 -6.09
N HIS A 376 -11.43 13.47 -6.46
CA HIS A 376 -11.74 12.11 -6.01
C HIS A 376 -10.47 11.46 -5.45
N HIS A 377 -10.50 11.13 -4.15
CA HIS A 377 -9.42 10.41 -3.47
C HIS A 377 -9.65 8.90 -3.56
N ILE A 378 -8.62 8.15 -3.98
CA ILE A 378 -8.63 6.68 -4.01
C ILE A 378 -7.38 6.20 -3.29
N CYS A 379 -7.53 5.26 -2.35
CA CYS A 379 -6.43 4.62 -1.65
C CYS A 379 -6.33 3.14 -2.02
N ILE A 380 -5.14 2.69 -2.43
CA ILE A 380 -4.85 1.33 -2.90
C ILE A 380 -3.76 0.74 -2.00
N ASP A 381 -4.05 -0.39 -1.37
CA ASP A 381 -3.24 -0.95 -0.28
C ASP A 381 -3.54 -2.46 -0.09
N ASP A 382 -2.51 -3.31 0.02
CA ASP A 382 -2.67 -4.76 0.19
C ASP A 382 -3.29 -5.15 1.54
N ASN A 383 -3.39 -4.22 2.49
CA ASN A 383 -3.95 -4.40 3.85
C ASN A 383 -5.26 -3.63 4.10
N ILE A 384 -5.96 -3.17 3.05
CA ILE A 384 -7.40 -2.83 3.15
C ILE A 384 -8.21 -4.14 3.30
N ARG A 385 -9.16 -4.18 4.25
CA ARG A 385 -10.04 -5.34 4.51
C ARG A 385 -11.48 -4.89 4.69
N LEU A 386 -12.45 -5.70 4.25
CA LEU A 386 -13.87 -5.48 4.53
C LEU A 386 -14.24 -5.63 6.03
N ASN A 387 -13.34 -6.18 6.86
CA ASN A 387 -13.46 -6.23 8.31
C ASN A 387 -12.64 -5.10 8.94
N ASP A 388 -13.31 -4.11 9.55
CA ASP A 388 -12.67 -2.94 10.16
C ASP A 388 -11.77 -3.26 11.38
N SER A 389 -11.83 -4.49 11.88
CA SER A 389 -10.93 -4.99 12.93
C SER A 389 -9.49 -5.22 12.43
N ASP A 390 -9.32 -5.41 11.11
CA ASP A 390 -8.07 -5.86 10.46
C ASP A 390 -7.70 -5.01 9.22
N THR A 391 -8.33 -3.83 9.07
CA THR A 391 -8.09 -2.91 7.94
C THR A 391 -7.08 -1.81 8.30
N ILE A 392 -6.19 -1.45 7.38
CA ILE A 392 -5.06 -0.54 7.63
C ILE A 392 -5.35 0.95 7.39
N VAL A 393 -6.41 1.29 6.65
CA VAL A 393 -6.75 2.68 6.30
C VAL A 393 -7.87 3.19 7.21
N HIS A 394 -7.69 4.39 7.76
CA HIS A 394 -8.64 5.08 8.62
C HIS A 394 -9.37 6.19 7.84
N PRO A 395 -10.54 5.91 7.23
CA PRO A 395 -11.31 6.91 6.50
C PRO A 395 -11.94 7.93 7.46
N GLN A 396 -11.92 9.19 7.04
CA GLN A 396 -12.55 10.31 7.71
C GLN A 396 -13.35 11.11 6.66
N VAL A 397 -14.63 10.80 6.55
CA VAL A 397 -15.57 11.40 5.58
C VAL A 397 -16.16 12.66 6.19
N PHE A 398 -16.08 13.80 5.50
CA PHE A 398 -16.69 15.04 5.98
C PHE A 398 -18.22 14.97 5.91
N SER A 399 -18.89 15.48 6.94
CA SER A 399 -20.35 15.32 7.12
C SER A 399 -21.22 16.36 6.40
N GLY A 400 -20.63 17.22 5.57
CA GLY A 400 -21.36 18.30 4.89
C GLY A 400 -20.44 19.29 4.16
N PRO A 401 -20.97 20.10 3.22
CA PRO A 401 -20.19 21.09 2.46
C PRO A 401 -19.42 22.04 3.39
N GLY A 402 -18.11 22.15 3.20
CA GLY A 402 -17.22 22.99 4.03
C GLY A 402 -17.07 22.57 5.50
N SER A 403 -17.82 21.57 5.98
CA SER A 403 -17.81 21.16 7.39
C SER A 403 -16.45 20.62 7.84
N CYS A 404 -16.01 21.01 9.03
CA CYS A 404 -14.85 20.38 9.69
C CYS A 404 -15.20 19.10 10.46
N SER A 405 -16.49 18.78 10.61
CA SER A 405 -16.96 17.53 11.23
C SER A 405 -16.73 16.35 10.28
N VAL A 406 -16.30 15.22 10.84
CA VAL A 406 -16.00 13.99 10.11
C VAL A 406 -16.61 12.78 10.81
N ARG A 407 -17.09 11.82 10.02
CA ARG A 407 -17.43 10.46 10.46
C ARG A 407 -16.40 9.45 9.95
N THR A 408 -16.22 8.36 10.68
CA THR A 408 -15.47 7.19 10.21
C THR A 408 -16.48 6.14 9.77
N PRO A 409 -16.72 5.95 8.46
CA PRO A 409 -17.55 4.87 7.95
C PRO A 409 -16.86 3.51 8.13
N PRO A 410 -17.60 2.39 8.04
CA PRO A 410 -16.97 1.08 7.84
C PRO A 410 -16.31 1.01 6.46
N THR A 411 -15.25 0.22 6.32
CA THR A 411 -14.48 0.08 5.07
C THR A 411 -15.36 -0.34 3.90
N SER A 412 -16.35 -1.20 4.16
CA SER A 412 -17.33 -1.68 3.17
C SER A 412 -18.17 -0.56 2.53
N GLU A 413 -18.37 0.60 3.19
CA GLU A 413 -19.09 1.75 2.63
C GLU A 413 -18.29 2.46 1.53
N LEU A 414 -16.94 2.36 1.56
CA LEU A 414 -16.02 3.04 0.64
C LEU A 414 -15.25 2.09 -0.28
N TYR A 415 -15.47 0.79 -0.13
CA TYR A 415 -14.74 -0.25 -0.86
C TYR A 415 -15.08 -0.23 -2.35
N GLY A 416 -14.06 -0.30 -3.20
CA GLY A 416 -14.21 -0.15 -4.65
C GLY A 416 -14.67 1.23 -5.09
N MET A 417 -14.53 2.26 -4.25
CA MET A 417 -14.84 3.67 -4.56
C MET A 417 -13.72 4.61 -4.13
N CYS A 418 -13.32 4.55 -2.87
CA CYS A 418 -12.21 5.32 -2.30
C CYS A 418 -11.17 4.42 -1.62
N LEU A 419 -11.46 3.13 -1.41
CA LEU A 419 -10.59 2.13 -0.79
C LEU A 419 -10.54 0.88 -1.69
N VAL A 420 -9.34 0.41 -2.04
CA VAL A 420 -9.11 -0.77 -2.90
C VAL A 420 -8.07 -1.68 -2.26
N GLN A 421 -8.45 -2.94 -1.97
CA GLN A 421 -7.50 -3.97 -1.58
C GLN A 421 -6.72 -4.45 -2.82
N THR A 422 -5.39 -4.42 -2.77
CA THR A 422 -4.58 -4.92 -3.90
C THR A 422 -4.64 -6.44 -4.01
N ASP A 423 -4.99 -6.93 -5.20
CA ASP A 423 -4.64 -8.28 -5.63
C ASP A 423 -3.27 -8.24 -6.30
N LEU A 424 -2.25 -8.76 -5.60
CA LEU A 424 -0.88 -8.72 -6.10
C LEU A 424 -0.69 -9.70 -7.27
N LEU A 425 -1.47 -10.78 -7.34
CA LEU A 425 -1.36 -11.73 -8.44
C LEU A 425 -1.90 -11.08 -9.72
N GLU A 426 -3.10 -10.51 -9.67
CA GLU A 426 -3.65 -9.78 -10.81
C GLU A 426 -2.81 -8.54 -11.17
N ALA A 427 -2.26 -7.81 -10.19
CA ALA A 427 -1.34 -6.69 -10.44
C ALA A 427 0.00 -7.10 -11.11
N ILE A 428 0.39 -8.38 -11.02
CA ILE A 428 1.54 -8.96 -11.73
C ILE A 428 1.13 -9.50 -13.11
N ALA A 429 -0.06 -10.08 -13.24
CA ALA A 429 -0.52 -10.75 -14.46
C ALA A 429 -1.15 -9.82 -15.50
N ASP A 430 -1.94 -8.82 -15.08
CA ASP A 430 -2.52 -7.81 -15.96
C ASP A 430 -1.79 -6.47 -15.81
N VAL A 431 -1.19 -6.01 -16.91
CA VAL A 431 -0.56 -4.69 -17.00
C VAL A 431 -1.60 -3.56 -16.84
N ASN A 432 -2.88 -3.81 -17.12
CA ASN A 432 -3.97 -2.84 -16.99
C ASN A 432 -4.64 -2.85 -15.60
N TYR A 433 -4.17 -3.68 -14.65
CA TYR A 433 -4.85 -3.95 -13.37
C TYR A 433 -5.29 -2.66 -12.66
N PHE A 434 -4.37 -1.73 -12.42
CA PHE A 434 -4.70 -0.48 -11.72
C PHE A 434 -5.61 0.44 -12.55
N CYS A 435 -5.49 0.46 -13.88
CA CYS A 435 -6.39 1.23 -14.75
C CYS A 435 -7.84 0.74 -14.59
N SER A 436 -8.03 -0.58 -14.56
CA SER A 436 -9.31 -1.22 -14.27
C SER A 436 -9.83 -0.88 -12.87
N CYS A 437 -8.98 -0.89 -11.84
CA CYS A 437 -9.34 -0.46 -10.49
C CYS A 437 -9.80 1.01 -10.43
N ILE A 438 -9.06 1.94 -11.05
CA ILE A 438 -9.40 3.36 -11.07
C ILE A 438 -10.72 3.60 -11.79
N LYS A 439 -10.91 3.02 -12.98
CA LYS A 439 -12.18 3.11 -13.72
C LYS A 439 -13.35 2.60 -12.90
N GLN A 440 -13.20 1.44 -12.27
CA GLN A 440 -14.25 0.87 -11.42
C GLN A 440 -14.58 1.78 -10.23
N CYS A 441 -13.57 2.46 -9.65
CA CYS A 441 -13.77 3.44 -8.59
C CYS A 441 -14.50 4.70 -9.07
N GLU A 442 -14.16 5.26 -10.24
CA GLU A 442 -14.90 6.41 -10.82
C GLU A 442 -16.38 6.06 -11.04
N GLU A 443 -16.67 4.90 -11.66
CA GLU A 443 -18.03 4.40 -11.93
C GLU A 443 -18.84 4.14 -10.64
N ASN A 444 -18.19 3.61 -9.60
CA ASN A 444 -18.86 3.31 -8.34
C ASN A 444 -19.10 4.59 -7.52
N TYR A 445 -18.10 5.48 -7.44
CA TYR A 445 -18.22 6.74 -6.70
C TYR A 445 -19.26 7.68 -7.33
N GLY A 446 -19.35 7.73 -8.67
CA GLY A 446 -20.43 8.45 -9.36
C GLY A 446 -21.83 7.96 -8.96
N ARG A 447 -22.02 6.64 -8.85
CA ARG A 447 -23.29 6.03 -8.41
C ARG A 447 -23.59 6.25 -6.92
N TYR A 448 -22.56 6.35 -6.07
CA TYR A 448 -22.71 6.69 -4.66
C TYR A 448 -23.13 8.15 -4.47
N LEU A 449 -22.53 9.09 -5.22
CA LEU A 449 -22.84 10.51 -5.11
C LEU A 449 -24.24 10.84 -5.63
N ALA A 450 -24.67 10.31 -6.78
CA ALA A 450 -26.02 10.50 -7.29
C ALA A 450 -27.09 10.05 -6.26
N ARG A 451 -26.87 8.89 -5.62
CA ARG A 451 -27.73 8.38 -4.54
C ARG A 451 -27.71 9.23 -3.26
N ALA A 452 -26.69 10.06 -3.05
CA ALA A 452 -26.63 10.98 -1.91
C ALA A 452 -27.37 12.29 -2.19
N GLU A 453 -27.49 12.68 -3.47
CA GLU A 453 -28.28 13.82 -3.93
C GLU A 453 -29.79 13.52 -3.86
N ASP A 454 -30.20 12.26 -4.03
CA ASP A 454 -31.61 11.78 -3.89
C ASP A 454 -32.22 11.92 -2.47
N TYR A 455 -31.45 12.32 -1.44
CA TYR A 455 -31.91 12.45 -0.04
C TYR A 455 -31.88 13.90 0.50
N VAL A 456 -31.80 14.91 -0.38
CA VAL A 456 -31.70 16.35 -0.02
C VAL A 456 -32.91 17.14 -0.52
#